data_AF-A0A7L0PPY7-F1
#
_entry.id   AF-A0A7L0PPY7-F1
#
_cell.length_a   1.000
_cell.length_b   1.000
_cell.length_c   1.000
_cell.angle_alpha   90.00
_cell.angle_beta   90.00
_cell.angle_gamma   90.00
#
_symmetry.space_group_name_H-M   'P 1'
#
loop_
_entity.id
_entity.type
_entity.pdbx_description
1 polymer ?
#
loop_
_entity_poly.entity_id
_entity_poly.type
_entity_poly.pdbx_seq_one_letter_code
_entity_poly.pdbx_strand_id
1 'polypeptide(L)' 'GITQLRFKPAYNPYTEPSMEVFSYHEGLKKWVEVGNSGIFRPELLLPMGLPENISVIAWGLSLE' A
#
# COMPACT_ATOMS: atom_id res chain seq x y z
N GLY A 1 0.60 16.51 -7.00
CA GLY A 1 0.49 16.64 -8.47
C GLY A 1 -0.17 15.45 -9.14
N ILE A 2 -0.79 14.51 -8.41
CA ILE A 2 -1.52 13.37 -8.96
C ILE A 2 -2.92 13.41 -8.34
N THR A 3 -3.97 13.39 -9.17
CA THR A 3 -5.36 13.51 -8.73
C THR A 3 -6.23 12.32 -9.13
N GLN A 4 -5.87 11.62 -10.20
CA GLN A 4 -6.57 10.44 -10.69
C GLN A 4 -5.98 9.19 -10.04
N LEU A 5 -6.59 8.72 -8.94
CA LEU A 5 -6.12 7.55 -8.20
C LEU A 5 -7.13 6.40 -8.26
N ARG A 6 -6.62 5.17 -8.34
CA ARG A 6 -7.38 3.93 -8.16
C ARG A 6 -6.61 2.99 -7.23
N PHE A 7 -7.36 2.22 -6.45
CA PHE A 7 -6.82 1.25 -5.52
C PHE A 7 -7.27 -0.14 -5.94
N LYS A 8 -6.32 -1.07 -6.06
CA LYS A 8 -6.59 -2.46 -6.43
C LYS A 8 -6.16 -3.36 -5.27
N PRO A 9 -7.02 -4.29 -4.80
CA PRO A 9 -6.61 -5.28 -3.81
C PRO A 9 -5.35 -6.02 -4.27
N ALA A 10 -4.41 -6.17 -3.35
CA ALA A 10 -3.16 -6.84 -3.58
C ALA A 10 -2.89 -7.83 -2.45
N TYR A 11 -1.83 -8.62 -2.58
CA TYR A 11 -1.35 -9.51 -1.53
C TYR A 11 0.09 -9.15 -1.20
N ASN A 12 0.34 -8.82 0.07
CA ASN A 12 1.67 -8.77 0.64
C ASN A 12 1.70 -9.69 1.87
N PRO A 13 2.75 -10.51 2.07
CA PRO A 13 2.78 -11.45 3.19
C PRO A 13 2.66 -10.81 4.58
N TYR A 14 3.07 -9.54 4.70
CA TYR A 14 3.19 -8.81 5.96
C TYR A 14 2.12 -7.73 6.15
N THR A 15 1.23 -7.50 5.18
CA THR A 15 0.09 -6.58 5.34
C THR A 15 -1.24 -7.23 5.00
N GLU A 16 -2.27 -6.97 5.81
CA GLU A 16 -3.64 -7.41 5.58
C GLU A 16 -4.62 -6.38 6.19
N PRO A 17 -5.45 -5.69 5.39
CA PRO A 17 -5.52 -5.71 3.93
C PRO A 17 -4.31 -5.06 3.24
N SER A 18 -4.12 -5.39 1.95
CA SER A 18 -3.10 -4.79 1.07
C SER A 18 -3.73 -4.21 -0.20
N MET A 19 -3.13 -3.12 -0.72
CA MET A 19 -3.56 -2.51 -1.98
C MET A 19 -2.41 -1.90 -2.78
N GLU A 20 -2.46 -2.11 -4.10
CA GLU A 20 -1.69 -1.36 -5.09
C GLU A 20 -2.38 -0.03 -5.39
N VAL A 21 -1.58 1.03 -5.60
CA VAL A 21 -2.03 2.38 -5.94
C VAL A 21 -1.71 2.64 -7.41
N PHE A 22 -2.72 3.05 -8.18
CA PHE A 22 -2.60 3.37 -9.60
C PHE A 22 -2.92 4.84 -9.85
N SER A 23 -2.20 5.44 -10.80
CA SER A 23 -2.50 6.77 -11.34
C SER A 23 -2.78 6.71 -12.84
N TYR A 24 -3.70 7.53 -13.34
CA TYR A 24 -3.88 7.68 -14.79
C TYR A 24 -2.75 8.53 -15.37
N HIS A 25 -2.07 8.02 -16.40
CA HIS A 25 -0.98 8.72 -17.08
C HIS A 25 -1.44 9.21 -18.46
N GLU A 26 -1.68 10.52 -18.60
CA GLU A 26 -2.23 11.15 -19.81
C GLU A 26 -1.44 10.81 -21.09
N GLY A 27 -0.10 10.84 -21.03
CA GLY A 27 0.75 10.56 -22.19
C GLY A 27 0.70 9.10 -22.67
N LEU A 28 0.36 8.17 -21.78
CA LEU A 28 0.27 6.73 -22.08
C LEU A 28 -1.18 6.26 -22.21
N LYS A 29 -2.14 7.15 -21.91
CA LYS A 29 -3.59 6.91 -21.90
C LYS A 29 -4.01 5.66 -21.12
N LYS A 30 -3.30 5.35 -20.03
CA LYS A 30 -3.52 4.13 -19.23
C LYS A 30 -3.33 4.39 -17.74
N TRP A 31 -3.89 3.49 -16.93
CA TRP A 31 -3.58 3.41 -15.50
C TRP A 31 -2.21 2.75 -15.32
N VAL A 32 -1.35 3.39 -14.55
CA VAL A 32 0.01 2.92 -14.24
C VAL A 32 0.12 2.74 -12.73
N GLU A 33 0.74 1.67 -12.29
CA GLU A 33 1.07 1.46 -10.87
C GLU A 33 2.07 2.53 -10.42
N VAL A 34 1.78 3.16 -9.29
CA VAL A 34 2.62 4.22 -8.71
C VAL A 34 3.09 3.89 -7.30
N GLY A 35 2.66 2.77 -6.73
CA GLY A 35 3.11 2.31 -5.44
C GLY A 35 2.27 1.15 -4.90
N ASN A 36 2.71 0.62 -3.77
CA ASN A 36 2.03 -0.44 -3.03
C ASN A 36 1.88 -0.04 -1.56
N SER A 37 0.90 -0.60 -0.87
CA SER A 37 0.54 -0.23 0.50
C SER A 37 -0.23 -1.33 1.22
N GLY A 38 -0.34 -1.20 2.54
CA GLY A 38 -1.19 -2.05 3.35
C GLY A 38 -1.12 -1.73 4.84
N ILE A 39 -1.85 -2.52 5.62
CA ILE A 39 -1.87 -2.46 7.09
C ILE A 39 -1.04 -3.63 7.62
N PHE A 40 0.00 -3.37 8.42
CA PHE A 40 0.82 -4.46 8.96
C PHE A 40 -0.01 -5.45 9.76
N ARG A 41 0.23 -6.73 9.53
CA ARG A 41 -0.49 -7.78 10.23
C ARG A 41 -0.13 -7.84 11.71
N PRO A 42 -1.06 -8.26 12.59
CA PRO A 42 -0.77 -8.43 14.02
C PRO A 42 0.41 -9.38 14.28
N GLU A 43 0.58 -10.44 13.47
CA GLU A 43 1.68 -11.40 13.66
C GLU A 43 3.07 -10.77 13.40
N LEU A 44 3.14 -9.62 12.75
CA LEU A 44 4.36 -8.83 12.61
C LEU A 44 4.55 -7.87 13.80
N LEU A 45 3.49 -7.20 14.25
CA LEU A 45 3.59 -6.12 15.26
C LEU A 45 3.61 -6.64 16.70
N LEU A 46 2.82 -7.67 17.03
CA LEU A 46 2.70 -8.18 18.40
C LEU A 46 4.03 -8.74 18.95
N PRO A 47 4.85 -9.49 18.18
CA PRO A 47 6.17 -9.92 18.64
C PRO A 47 7.15 -8.76 18.88
N MET A 48 6.90 -7.58 18.31
CA MET A 48 7.69 -6.37 18.54
C MET A 48 7.26 -5.61 19.82
N GLY A 49 6.22 -6.07 20.52
CA GLY A 49 5.75 -5.48 21.77
C GLY A 49 4.75 -4.33 21.60
N LEU A 50 4.16 -4.16 20.42
CA LEU A 50 3.10 -3.18 20.23
C LEU A 50 1.79 -3.66 20.89
N PRO A 51 1.06 -2.78 21.60
CA PRO A 51 -0.27 -3.09 22.13
C PRO A 51 -1.27 -3.52 21.04
N GLU A 52 -2.19 -4.43 21.35
CA GLU A 52 -3.20 -4.94 20.41
C GLU A 52 -4.12 -3.86 19.82
N ASN A 53 -4.30 -2.75 20.52
CA ASN A 53 -5.10 -1.62 20.06
C ASN A 53 -4.32 -0.66 19.14
N ILE A 54 -3.08 -0.99 18.77
CA ILE A 54 -2.28 -0.24 17.79
C ILE A 54 -2.25 -0.99 16.47
N SER A 55 -2.53 -0.28 15.39
CA SER A 55 -2.35 -0.74 14.01
C SER A 55 -1.46 0.24 13.25
N VAL A 56 -0.67 -0.28 12.32
CA VAL A 56 0.29 0.51 11.55
C VAL A 56 -0.01 0.36 10.07
N ILE A 57 -0.13 1.49 9.37
CA ILE A 57 -0.27 1.55 7.91
C ILE A 57 1.07 1.94 7.29
N ALA A 58 1.39 1.36 6.14
CA ALA A 58 2.61 1.65 5.41
C ALA A 58 2.37 1.65 3.90
N TRP A 59 3.19 2.41 3.17
CA TRP A 59 3.22 2.44 1.70
C TRP A 59 4.64 2.68 1.21
N GLY A 60 4.91 2.31 -0.04
CA GLY A 60 6.22 2.48 -0.66
C GLY A 60 6.12 2.61 -2.19
N LEU A 61 7.08 3.32 -2.76
CA LEU A 61 7.30 3.46 -4.18
C LEU A 61 8.81 3.61 -4.45
N SER A 62 9.21 3.31 -5.69
CA SER A 62 10.58 3.48 -6.18
C SER A 62 10.95 4.97 -6.30
N LEU A 63 12.24 5.28 -6.13
CA LEU A 63 12.78 6.64 -6.25
C LEU A 63 13.28 6.92 -7.69
N GLU A 64 13.70 5.87 -8.38
CA GLU A 64 14.18 5.86 -9.76
C GLU A 64 13.20 6.53 -10.74
#